data_AF-A0A9E5CWB4-F1
#
_entry.id   AF-A0A9E5CWB4-F1
#
_cell.length_a   1.000
_cell.length_b   1.000
_cell.length_c   1.000
_cell.angle_alpha   90.00
_cell.angle_beta   90.00
_cell.angle_gamma   90.00
#
_symmetry.space_group_name_H-M   'P 1'
#
loop_
_entity.id
_entity.type
_entity.pdbx_description
1 polymer ?
#
loop_
_entity_poly.entity_id
_entity_poly.type
_entity_poly.pdbx_seq_one_letter_code
_entity_poly.pdbx_strand_id
1 'polypeptide(L)' 'PALEGLLVQLSEFIVAHPDVAELDLNPVFAYPKGAVAVDARIVLSEPS' A
#
# COMPACT_ATOMS: atom_id res chain seq x y z
N PRO A 1 -1.64 13.17 9.36
CA PRO A 1 -1.64 13.38 7.89
C PRO A 1 -0.79 12.39 7.09
N ALA A 2 0.47 12.11 7.45
CA ALA A 2 1.35 11.27 6.62
C ALA A 2 0.84 9.83 6.43
N LEU A 3 0.43 9.15 7.52
CA LEU A 3 -0.12 7.80 7.45
C LEU A 3 -1.50 7.78 6.77
N GLU A 4 -2.36 8.75 7.09
CA GLU A 4 -3.67 8.91 6.45
C GLU A 4 -3.54 9.09 4.94
N GLY A 5 -2.64 9.95 4.47
CA GLY A 5 -2.38 10.14 3.05
C GLY A 5 -1.87 8.87 2.37
N LEU A 6 -0.99 8.11 3.04
CA LEU A 6 -0.55 6.80 2.55
C LEU A 6 -1.74 5.82 2.43
N LEU A 7 -2.64 5.78 3.41
CA LEU A 7 -3.83 4.91 3.37
C LEU A 7 -4.79 5.30 2.24
N VAL A 8 -4.96 6.59 1.97
CA VAL A 8 -5.76 7.08 0.83
C VAL A 8 -5.13 6.63 -0.49
N GLN A 9 -3.82 6.84 -0.66
CA GLN A 9 -3.09 6.39 -1.86
C GLN A 9 -3.15 4.88 -2.05
N LEU A 10 -3.05 4.10 -0.96
CA LEU A 10 -3.21 2.64 -1.00
C LEU A 10 -4.62 2.22 -1.42
N SER A 11 -5.63 2.92 -0.94
CA SER A 11 -7.02 2.65 -1.32
C SER A 11 -7.22 2.89 -2.82
N GLU A 12 -6.69 3.98 -3.37
CA GLU A 12 -6.72 4.26 -4.82
C GLU A 12 -5.93 3.21 -5.61
N PHE A 13 -4.77 2.80 -5.11
CA PHE A 13 -3.94 1.77 -5.73
C PHE A 13 -4.66 0.42 -5.84
N ILE A 14 -5.30 -0.06 -4.76
CA ILE A 14 -6.00 -1.34 -4.75
C ILE A 14 -7.20 -1.33 -5.70
N VAL A 15 -7.92 -0.21 -5.80
CA VAL A 15 -9.03 -0.07 -6.77
C VAL A 15 -8.53 -0.12 -8.21
N ALA A 16 -7.35 0.46 -8.49
CA ALA A 16 -6.75 0.45 -9.82
C ALA A 16 -6.13 -0.91 -10.20
N HIS A 17 -5.83 -1.78 -9.24
CA HIS A 17 -5.19 -3.09 -9.42
C HIS A 17 -6.03 -4.20 -8.78
N PRO A 18 -7.17 -4.58 -9.41
CA PRO A 18 -8.08 -5.59 -8.86
C PRO A 18 -7.46 -7.00 -8.79
N ASP A 19 -6.32 -7.21 -9.44
CA ASP A 19 -5.50 -8.42 -9.39
C ASP A 19 -4.67 -8.53 -8.10
N VAL A 20 -4.57 -7.47 -7.30
CA VAL A 20 -3.90 -7.53 -5.99
C VAL A 20 -4.83 -8.19 -4.97
N ALA A 21 -4.47 -9.41 -4.53
CA ALA A 21 -5.20 -10.16 -3.52
C ALA A 21 -4.79 -9.77 -2.09
N GLU A 22 -3.50 -9.55 -1.86
CA GLU A 22 -2.97 -9.09 -0.57
C GLU A 22 -1.86 -8.05 -0.76
N LEU A 23 -1.81 -7.08 0.15
CA LEU A 23 -0.74 -6.10 0.23
C LEU A 23 -0.35 -5.90 1.69
N ASP A 24 0.94 -6.06 1.99
CA ASP A 24 1.52 -5.92 3.32
C ASP A 24 2.71 -4.96 3.24
N LEU A 25 2.71 -3.93 4.08
CA LEU A 25 3.79 -2.93 4.15
C LEU A 25 4.38 -2.96 5.56
N ASN A 26 5.62 -3.43 5.68
CA ASN A 26 6.27 -3.50 6.97
C ASN A 26 7.81 -3.49 6.87
N PRO A 27 8.51 -2.47 7.39
CA PRO A 27 8.00 -1.34 8.16
C PRO A 27 7.56 -0.14 7.29
N VAL A 28 6.62 0.63 7.83
CA VAL A 28 6.27 1.97 7.35
C VAL A 28 6.80 3.02 8.31
N PHE A 29 7.64 3.92 7.81
CA PHE A 29 8.11 5.07 8.57
C PHE A 29 7.27 6.31 8.22
N ALA A 30 6.62 6.88 9.23
CA ALA A 30 5.90 8.13 9.10
C ALA A 30 6.75 9.31 9.59
N TYR A 31 6.95 10.30 8.73
CA TYR A 31 7.66 11.54 9.00
C TYR A 31 6.71 12.73 8.95
N PRO A 32 7.09 13.90 9.47
CA PRO A 32 6.25 15.10 9.39
C PRO A 32 5.83 15.50 7.97
N LYS A 33 6.62 15.15 6.94
CA LYS A 33 6.38 15.50 5.53
C LYS A 33 5.80 14.38 4.66
N GLY A 34 5.60 13.17 5.20
CA GLY A 34 5.13 12.03 4.41
C GLY A 34 5.47 10.69 5.06
N ALA A 35 5.05 9.60 4.43
CA ALA A 35 5.34 8.24 4.90
C ALA A 35 6.03 7.44 3.79
N VAL A 36 6.89 6.51 4.19
CA VAL A 36 7.63 5.62 3.28
C VAL A 36 7.54 4.19 3.80
N ALA A 37 7.08 3.28 2.95
CA ALA A 37 7.25 1.84 3.17
C ALA A 37 8.64 1.44 2.67
N VAL A 38 9.45 0.79 3.51
CA VAL A 38 10.82 0.38 3.15
C VAL A 38 10.85 -1.05 2.61
N ASP A 39 9.82 -1.82 2.93
CA ASP A 39 9.57 -3.14 2.39
C ASP A 39 8.08 -3.28 2.09
N ALA A 40 7.76 -4.09 1.07
CA ALA A 40 6.41 -4.36 0.64
C ALA A 40 6.31 -5.77 0.06
N ARG A 41 5.24 -6.49 0.43
CA ARG A 41 4.85 -7.75 -0.19
C ARG A 41 3.48 -7.59 -0.86
N ILE A 42 3.38 -8.03 -2.11
CA ILE A 42 2.15 -8.06 -2.89
C ILE A 42 1.89 -9.49 -3.34
N VAL A 43 0.69 -9.99 -3.08
CA VAL A 43 0.21 -11.27 -3.58
C VAL A 43 -0.85 -10.97 -4.65
N LEU A 44 -0.70 -11.56 -5.82
CA LEU A 44 -1.65 -11.44 -6.92
C LEU A 44 -2.67 -12.58 -6.86
N SER A 45 -3.91 -12.30 -7.25
CA SER A 45 -4.93 -13.32 -7.46
C SER A 45 -4.52 -14.25 -8.60
N GLU A 46 -4.89 -15.53 -8.52
CA GLU A 46 -4.64 -16.45 -9.61
C GLU A 46 -5.38 -16.00 -10.89
N PRO A 47 -4.74 -16.13 -12.06
CA PRO A 47 -5.41 -15.86 -13.33
C PRO A 47 -6.55 -16.87 -13.51
N SER A 48 -7.75 -16.36 -13.79
CA SER A 48 -8.94 -17.16 -14.15
C SER A 48 -8.78 -17.84 -15.50
#